data_AF-A0A1Q5T827-F1
#
_entry.id   AF-A0A1Q5T827-F1
#
_cell.length_a   1.000
_cell.length_b   1.000
_cell.length_c   1.000
_cell.angle_alpha   90.00
_cell.angle_beta   90.00
_cell.angle_gamma   90.00
#
_symmetry.space_group_name_H-M   'P 1'
#
loop_
_entity.id
_entity.type
_entity.pdbx_description
1 polymer ?
#
loop_
_entity_poly.entity_id
_entity_poly.type
_entity_poly.pdbx_seq_one_letter_code
_entity_poly.pdbx_strand_id
1 'polypeptide(L)'
;MSDVSSEPCLLDTLRIQYVADLSPPAIRGRIVAIEQMILCLGELVAFWINYGFNFLETKDWWRIPLAIQIVPAMIPGIGCWFWVPPSPRWLASQDRHECAREVLIRLHGSEAVELEMQKIMNSIEFEHTVSEATWGAMFTMPVLRVTLLGMTVQIFQQITGTNSILYYTPSLFERGGIKDPRTANLATGGVGVVLFVFSWIPIFYFDRLGRKTWLQSAPSA
;
A
#
# COMPACT_ATOMS: atom_id res chain seq x y z
N MET A 1 -18.66 18.44 -8.38
CA MET A 1 -17.35 19.10 -8.31
C MET A 1 -17.12 19.50 -6.87
N SER A 2 -16.77 18.51 -6.05
CA SER A 2 -16.47 18.65 -4.63
C SER A 2 -15.77 17.36 -4.22
N ASP A 3 -14.72 17.49 -3.42
CA ASP A 3 -13.86 16.43 -2.86
C ASP A 3 -12.67 15.98 -3.72
N VAL A 4 -11.85 16.96 -4.13
CA VAL A 4 -10.47 16.75 -4.63
C VAL A 4 -9.44 16.94 -3.49
N SER A 5 -9.85 17.40 -2.30
CA SER A 5 -8.93 17.68 -1.18
C SER A 5 -8.67 16.49 -0.23
N SER A 6 -9.34 15.35 -0.42
CA SER A 6 -9.20 14.12 0.40
C SER A 6 -8.50 12.97 -0.35
N GLU A 7 -8.04 13.21 -1.58
CA GLU A 7 -7.62 12.20 -2.56
C GLU A 7 -6.38 11.36 -2.23
N PRO A 8 -5.31 11.83 -1.53
CA PRO A 8 -4.15 10.97 -1.33
C PRO A 8 -4.43 9.81 -0.34
N CYS A 9 -5.30 10.03 0.66
CA CYS A 9 -5.68 8.99 1.61
C CYS A 9 -6.70 8.00 1.00
N LEU A 10 -7.52 8.48 0.06
CA LEU A 10 -8.48 7.65 -0.67
C LEU A 10 -7.79 6.63 -1.57
N LEU A 11 -6.72 7.00 -2.27
CA LEU A 11 -6.06 6.05 -3.18
C LEU A 11 -5.46 4.84 -2.45
N ASP A 12 -4.78 5.08 -1.33
CA ASP A 12 -4.16 4.00 -0.54
C ASP A 12 -5.23 3.09 0.09
N THR A 13 -6.32 3.67 0.59
CA THR A 13 -7.42 2.90 1.19
C THR A 13 -8.23 2.14 0.14
N LEU A 14 -8.55 2.77 -0.98
CA LEU A 14 -9.28 2.15 -2.10
C LEU A 14 -8.50 1.01 -2.71
N ARG A 15 -7.18 1.13 -2.83
CA ARG A 15 -6.32 0.07 -3.37
C ARG A 15 -6.33 -1.17 -2.48
N ILE A 16 -6.19 -1.01 -1.16
CA ILE A 16 -6.22 -2.13 -0.21
C ILE A 16 -7.60 -2.79 -0.21
N GLN A 17 -8.67 -1.99 -0.26
CA GLN A 17 -10.04 -2.50 -0.36
C GLN A 17 -10.25 -3.25 -1.67
N TYR A 18 -9.80 -2.68 -2.79
CA TYR A 18 -9.89 -3.29 -4.12
C TYR A 18 -9.17 -4.64 -4.17
N VAL A 19 -7.92 -4.69 -3.69
CA VAL A 19 -7.17 -5.95 -3.56
C VAL A 19 -7.89 -6.91 -2.63
N ALA A 20 -8.47 -6.44 -1.52
CA ALA A 20 -9.23 -7.29 -0.60
C ALA A 20 -10.51 -7.85 -1.23
N ASP A 21 -11.19 -7.10 -2.10
CA ASP A 21 -12.41 -7.52 -2.78
C ASP A 21 -12.13 -8.54 -3.89
N LEU A 22 -10.96 -8.46 -4.54
CA LEU A 22 -10.61 -9.28 -5.71
C LEU A 22 -9.71 -10.47 -5.39
N SER A 23 -9.06 -10.48 -4.23
CA SER A 23 -8.11 -11.54 -3.89
C SER A 23 -8.73 -12.62 -3.00
N PRO A 24 -8.53 -13.91 -3.36
CA PRO A 24 -8.79 -15.01 -2.46
C PRO A 24 -8.01 -14.81 -1.14
N PRO A 25 -8.62 -15.14 0.03
CA PRO A 25 -7.99 -14.93 1.33
C PRO A 25 -6.60 -15.57 1.47
N ALA A 26 -6.35 -16.67 0.73
CA ALA A 26 -5.09 -17.40 0.75
C ALA A 26 -3.91 -16.65 0.11
N ILE A 27 -4.15 -15.81 -0.91
CA ILE A 27 -3.07 -15.09 -1.63
C ILE A 27 -3.01 -13.60 -1.31
N ARG A 28 -4.00 -13.05 -0.60
CA ARG A 28 -4.07 -11.62 -0.26
C ARG A 28 -2.80 -11.11 0.43
N GLY A 29 -2.26 -11.88 1.38
CA GLY A 29 -1.02 -11.51 2.06
C GLY A 29 0.17 -11.39 1.11
N ARG A 30 0.28 -12.31 0.15
CA ARG A 30 1.35 -12.31 -0.86
C ARG A 30 1.22 -11.15 -1.82
N ILE A 31 0.01 -10.77 -2.23
CA ILE A 31 -0.23 -9.61 -3.11
C ILE A 31 0.23 -8.32 -2.41
N VAL A 32 -0.16 -8.13 -1.14
CA VAL A 32 0.28 -6.97 -0.34
C VAL A 32 1.81 -6.97 -0.15
N ALA A 33 2.43 -8.14 0.03
CA ALA A 33 3.88 -8.23 0.15
C ALA A 33 4.62 -7.88 -1.16
N ILE A 34 4.12 -8.35 -2.31
CA ILE A 34 4.67 -8.01 -3.64
C ILE A 34 4.61 -6.50 -3.86
N GLU A 35 3.51 -5.88 -3.47
CA GLU A 35 3.36 -4.44 -3.58
C GLU A 35 4.38 -3.69 -2.73
N GLN A 36 4.61 -4.11 -1.48
CA GLN A 36 5.67 -3.54 -0.64
C GLN A 36 7.05 -3.67 -1.31
N MET A 37 7.31 -4.75 -2.05
CA MET A 37 8.54 -4.91 -2.82
C MET A 37 8.66 -3.94 -3.98
N ILE A 38 7.55 -3.67 -4.68
CA ILE A 38 7.52 -2.67 -5.75
C ILE A 38 7.82 -1.28 -5.19
N LEU A 39 7.28 -0.94 -4.01
CA LEU A 39 7.58 0.31 -3.32
C LEU A 39 9.06 0.43 -2.96
N CYS A 40 9.65 -0.58 -2.31
CA CYS A 40 11.08 -0.58 -1.97
C CYS A 40 11.98 -0.54 -3.21
N LEU A 41 11.59 -1.18 -4.31
CA LEU A 41 12.30 -1.11 -5.58
C LEU A 41 12.23 0.30 -6.17
N GLY A 42 11.07 0.96 -6.10
CA GLY A 42 10.89 2.34 -6.54
C GLY A 42 11.78 3.31 -5.78
N GLU A 43 11.85 3.18 -4.45
CA GLU A 43 12.75 3.98 -3.61
C GLU A 43 14.23 3.77 -3.98
N LEU A 44 14.64 2.50 -4.17
CA LEU A 44 16.00 2.17 -4.62
C LEU A 44 16.32 2.87 -5.94
N VAL A 45 15.48 2.69 -6.96
CA VAL A 45 15.67 3.32 -8.28
C VAL A 45 15.70 4.84 -8.16
N ALA A 46 14.85 5.43 -7.32
CA ALA A 46 14.84 6.87 -7.08
C ALA A 46 16.16 7.37 -6.47
N PHE A 47 16.75 6.66 -5.51
CA PHE A 47 18.06 7.04 -4.95
C PHE A 47 19.18 6.98 -6.00
N TRP A 48 19.19 5.96 -6.85
CA TRP A 48 20.19 5.83 -7.92
C TRP A 48 20.02 6.86 -9.03
N ILE A 49 18.78 7.21 -9.40
CA ILE A 49 18.50 8.30 -10.33
C ILE A 49 18.99 9.63 -9.73
N ASN A 50 18.66 9.93 -8.47
CA ASN A 50 19.13 11.14 -7.81
C ASN A 50 20.67 11.21 -7.76
N TYR A 51 21.35 10.09 -7.50
CA TYR A 51 22.80 10.02 -7.57
C TYR A 51 23.33 10.29 -8.99
N GLY A 52 22.75 9.67 -10.01
CA GLY A 52 23.17 9.86 -11.41
C GLY A 52 23.00 11.30 -11.90
N PHE A 53 21.91 11.96 -11.52
CA PHE A 53 21.65 13.36 -11.90
C PHE A 53 22.45 14.38 -11.08
N ASN A 54 23.00 13.99 -9.93
CA ASN A 54 23.88 14.85 -9.12
C ASN A 54 25.23 15.15 -9.80
N PHE A 55 25.61 14.37 -10.83
CA PHE A 55 26.81 14.65 -11.63
C PHE A 55 26.63 15.76 -12.67
N LEU A 56 25.40 16.22 -12.92
CA LEU A 56 25.18 17.37 -13.79
C LEU A 56 25.44 18.67 -13.02
N GLU A 57 26.39 19.47 -13.49
CA GLU A 57 26.75 20.79 -12.93
C GLU A 57 25.66 21.88 -13.13
N THR A 58 24.45 21.48 -13.53
CA THR A 58 23.35 22.41 -13.85
C THR A 58 22.56 22.75 -12.58
N LYS A 59 22.32 24.04 -12.32
CA LYS A 59 21.65 24.54 -11.09
C LYS A 59 20.24 23.97 -10.83
N ASP A 60 19.54 23.50 -11.87
CA ASP A 60 18.17 22.96 -11.81
C ASP A 60 18.10 21.41 -11.93
N TRP A 61 19.20 20.69 -11.68
CA TRP A 61 19.27 19.23 -11.84
C TRP A 61 18.19 18.46 -11.05
N TRP A 62 17.75 18.98 -9.90
CA TRP A 62 16.75 18.36 -9.02
C TRP A 62 15.35 18.23 -9.65
N ARG A 63 15.02 19.04 -10.67
CA ARG A 63 13.72 18.97 -11.35
C ARG A 63 13.57 17.74 -12.22
N ILE A 64 14.69 17.21 -12.73
CA ILE A 64 14.68 16.11 -13.69
C ILE A 64 14.28 14.79 -13.01
N PRO A 65 14.88 14.39 -11.87
CA PRO A 65 14.40 13.23 -11.09
C PRO A 65 12.94 13.35 -10.67
N LEU A 66 12.45 14.57 -10.39
CA LEU A 66 11.05 14.81 -10.06
C LEU A 66 10.14 14.58 -11.27
N ALA A 67 10.51 15.09 -12.45
CA ALA A 67 9.75 14.92 -13.68
C ALA A 67 9.73 13.46 -14.15
N ILE A 68 10.82 12.72 -13.96
CA ILE A 68 10.91 11.30 -14.33
C ILE A 68 9.89 10.45 -13.56
N GLN A 69 9.53 10.82 -12.32
CA GLN A 69 8.54 10.09 -11.51
C GLN A 69 7.13 10.09 -12.14
N ILE A 70 6.84 11.00 -13.06
CA ILE A 70 5.57 11.00 -13.80
C ILE A 70 5.45 9.72 -14.65
N VAL A 71 6.56 9.22 -15.21
CA VAL A 71 6.55 8.02 -16.06
C VAL A 71 6.05 6.76 -15.32
N PRO A 72 6.64 6.35 -14.17
CA PRO A 72 6.14 5.21 -13.41
C PRO A 72 4.77 5.44 -12.77
N ALA A 73 4.29 6.68 -12.65
CA ALA A 73 2.92 6.96 -12.21
C ALA A 73 1.89 6.80 -13.35
N MET A 74 2.25 7.20 -14.58
CA MET A 74 1.38 7.12 -15.75
C MET A 74 1.17 5.67 -16.21
N ILE A 75 2.19 4.81 -16.09
CA ILE A 75 2.09 3.39 -16.48
C ILE A 75 0.93 2.67 -15.76
N PRO A 76 0.85 2.63 -14.42
CA PRO A 76 -0.26 2.03 -13.71
C PRO A 76 -1.55 2.84 -13.89
N GLY A 77 -1.50 4.18 -14.01
CA GLY A 77 -2.70 4.98 -14.28
C GLY A 77 -3.40 4.60 -15.58
N ILE A 78 -2.64 4.50 -16.67
CA ILE A 78 -3.12 4.05 -17.98
C ILE A 78 -3.53 2.56 -17.92
N GLY A 79 -2.72 1.72 -17.27
CA GLY A 79 -3.02 0.30 -17.10
C GLY A 79 -4.35 0.05 -16.39
N CYS A 80 -4.61 0.78 -15.32
CA CYS A 80 -5.87 0.73 -14.58
C CYS A 80 -7.05 1.19 -15.42
N TRP A 81 -6.89 2.26 -16.19
CA TRP A 81 -7.98 2.79 -17.02
C TRP A 81 -8.43 1.81 -18.12
N PHE A 82 -7.51 1.06 -18.73
CA PHE A 82 -7.82 0.20 -19.87
C PHE A 82 -8.11 -1.26 -19.52
N TRP A 83 -7.46 -1.84 -18.50
CA TRP A 83 -7.45 -3.30 -18.30
C TRP A 83 -8.12 -3.77 -17.01
N VAL A 84 -8.30 -2.88 -16.04
CA VAL A 84 -8.73 -3.27 -14.70
C VAL A 84 -10.26 -3.22 -14.64
N PRO A 85 -10.94 -4.37 -14.40
CA PRO A 85 -12.39 -4.38 -14.27
C PRO A 85 -12.83 -3.63 -13.00
N PRO A 86 -14.01 -3.01 -12.99
CA PRO A 86 -14.55 -2.39 -11.78
C PRO A 86 -14.77 -3.44 -10.68
N SER A 87 -14.67 -3.02 -9.41
CA SER A 87 -14.87 -3.92 -8.26
C SER A 87 -16.25 -4.60 -8.32
N PRO A 88 -16.34 -5.94 -8.19
CA PRO A 88 -17.61 -6.67 -8.19
C PRO A 88 -18.58 -6.17 -7.11
N ARG A 89 -18.05 -5.78 -5.94
CA ARG A 89 -18.85 -5.25 -4.83
C ARG A 89 -19.45 -3.88 -5.16
N TRP A 90 -18.70 -3.02 -5.85
CA TRP A 90 -19.21 -1.73 -6.34
C TRP A 90 -20.25 -1.90 -7.45
N LEU A 91 -20.06 -2.85 -8.37
CA LEU A 91 -21.06 -3.19 -9.38
C LEU A 91 -22.36 -3.70 -8.74
N ALA A 92 -22.25 -4.55 -7.71
CA ALA A 92 -23.39 -5.07 -6.96
C ALA A 92 -24.15 -3.99 -6.19
N SER A 93 -23.46 -2.97 -5.65
CA SER A 93 -24.12 -1.83 -4.97
C SER A 93 -24.81 -0.85 -5.92
N GLN A 94 -24.54 -0.94 -7.23
CA GLN A 94 -25.20 -0.16 -8.28
C GLN A 94 -26.31 -0.94 -9.00
N ASP A 95 -26.81 -2.02 -8.38
CA ASP A 95 -27.82 -2.94 -8.93
C ASP A 95 -27.43 -3.63 -10.26
N ARG A 96 -26.13 -3.63 -10.61
CA ARG A 96 -25.59 -4.25 -11.84
C ARG A 96 -25.07 -5.67 -11.59
N HIS A 97 -25.95 -6.56 -11.12
CA HIS A 97 -25.59 -7.91 -10.69
C HIS A 97 -25.01 -8.80 -11.80
N GLU A 98 -25.50 -8.69 -13.05
CA GLU A 98 -25.00 -9.47 -14.17
C GLU A 98 -23.55 -9.12 -14.53
N CYS A 99 -23.21 -7.83 -14.53
CA CYS A 99 -21.83 -7.39 -14.74
C CYS A 99 -20.91 -7.83 -13.59
N ALA A 100 -21.39 -7.78 -12.34
CA ALA A 100 -20.62 -8.26 -11.19
C ALA A 100 -20.31 -9.76 -11.30
N ARG A 101 -21.30 -10.55 -11.74
CA ARG A 101 -21.17 -11.99 -11.99
C ARG A 101 -20.12 -12.29 -13.07
N GLU A 102 -20.15 -11.57 -14.19
CA GLU A 102 -19.19 -11.75 -15.28
C GLU A 102 -17.75 -11.48 -14.81
N VAL A 103 -17.55 -10.41 -14.04
CA VAL A 103 -16.24 -10.08 -13.46
C VAL A 103 -15.78 -11.17 -12.49
N LEU A 104 -16.65 -11.64 -11.59
CA LEU A 104 -16.33 -12.72 -10.65
C LEU A 104 -15.98 -14.04 -11.36
N ILE A 105 -16.70 -14.40 -12.43
CA ILE A 105 -16.38 -15.58 -13.25
C ILE A 105 -14.97 -15.44 -13.84
N ARG A 106 -14.61 -14.24 -14.31
CA ARG A 106 -13.28 -13.98 -14.88
C ARG A 106 -12.16 -14.05 -13.84
N LEU A 107 -12.43 -13.72 -12.58
CA LEU A 107 -11.45 -13.68 -11.49
C LEU A 107 -11.27 -15.01 -10.75
N HIS A 108 -12.38 -15.67 -10.38
CA HIS A 108 -12.37 -16.85 -9.51
C HIS A 108 -12.87 -18.13 -10.21
N GLY A 109 -13.29 -18.05 -11.48
CA GLY A 109 -13.86 -19.19 -12.22
C GLY A 109 -15.32 -19.47 -11.85
N SER A 110 -15.98 -20.38 -12.57
CA SER A 110 -17.45 -20.56 -12.47
C SER A 110 -17.94 -21.32 -11.24
N GLU A 111 -17.07 -22.03 -10.52
CA GLU A 111 -17.48 -23.03 -9.51
C GLU A 111 -17.98 -22.43 -8.18
N ALA A 112 -17.63 -21.19 -7.85
CA ALA A 112 -17.96 -20.56 -6.56
C ALA A 112 -18.61 -19.16 -6.66
N VAL A 113 -18.92 -18.69 -7.88
CA VAL A 113 -19.38 -17.31 -8.11
C VAL A 113 -20.72 -17.02 -7.44
N GLU A 114 -21.66 -17.97 -7.48
CA GLU A 114 -22.99 -17.76 -6.89
C GLU A 114 -22.91 -17.55 -5.37
N LEU A 115 -22.05 -18.33 -4.71
CA LEU A 115 -21.86 -18.26 -3.27
C LEU A 115 -21.12 -16.97 -2.86
N GLU A 116 -20.16 -16.50 -3.67
CA GLU A 116 -19.52 -15.21 -3.46
C GLU A 116 -20.45 -14.03 -3.71
N MET A 117 -21.27 -14.09 -4.77
CA MET A 117 -22.30 -13.10 -5.07
C MET A 117 -23.29 -12.97 -3.92
N GLN A 118 -23.78 -14.09 -3.38
CA GLN A 118 -24.68 -14.08 -2.21
C GLN A 118 -24.02 -13.45 -0.98
N LYS A 119 -22.74 -13.75 -0.71
CA LYS A 119 -22.00 -13.11 0.39
C LYS A 119 -21.90 -11.59 0.23
N ILE A 120 -21.60 -11.13 -0.98
CA ILE A 120 -21.50 -9.71 -1.30
C ILE A 120 -22.87 -9.03 -1.10
N MET A 121 -23.94 -9.61 -1.64
CA MET A 121 -25.30 -9.07 -1.49
C MET A 121 -25.73 -8.97 -0.03
N ASN A 122 -25.51 -10.03 0.75
CA ASN A 122 -25.82 -10.03 2.18
C ASN A 122 -25.01 -8.96 2.94
N SER A 123 -23.75 -8.72 2.55
CA SER A 123 -22.92 -7.68 3.17
C SER A 123 -23.43 -6.27 2.85
N ILE A 124 -23.90 -6.03 1.62
CA ILE A 124 -24.45 -4.76 1.18
C ILE A 124 -25.80 -4.50 1.88
N GLU A 125 -26.68 -5.50 1.95
CA GLU A 125 -27.96 -5.39 2.65
C GLU A 125 -27.76 -5.12 4.15
N PHE A 126 -26.79 -5.77 4.78
CA PHE A 126 -26.42 -5.50 6.16
C PHE A 126 -25.92 -4.05 6.34
N GLU A 127 -25.11 -3.53 5.43
CA GLU A 127 -24.64 -2.14 5.45
C GLU A 127 -25.78 -1.12 5.23
N HIS A 128 -26.77 -1.42 4.39
CA HIS A 128 -27.96 -0.58 4.24
C HIS A 128 -28.86 -0.60 5.49
N THR A 129 -28.89 -1.72 6.20
CA THR A 129 -29.68 -1.89 7.43
C THR A 129 -29.02 -1.21 8.64
N VAL A 130 -27.69 -1.18 8.67
CA VAL A 130 -26.88 -0.52 9.70
C VAL A 130 -26.57 0.90 9.23
N SER A 131 -27.45 1.84 9.60
CA SER A 131 -27.34 3.31 9.42
C SER A 131 -25.91 3.84 9.20
N GLU A 132 -25.76 4.78 8.26
CA GLU A 132 -24.52 5.46 7.85
C GLU A 132 -23.43 5.47 8.95
N ALA A 133 -22.38 4.67 8.73
CA ALA A 133 -21.25 4.54 9.64
C ALA A 133 -20.65 5.93 9.93
N THR A 134 -21.01 6.49 11.07
CA THR A 134 -20.52 7.80 11.51
C THR A 134 -19.11 7.63 12.06
N TRP A 135 -18.22 8.62 11.89
CA TRP A 135 -16.85 8.59 12.46
C TRP A 135 -16.81 8.25 13.96
N GLY A 136 -17.83 8.66 14.73
CA GLY A 136 -17.98 8.32 16.15
C GLY A 136 -18.28 6.84 16.42
N ALA A 137 -18.88 6.12 15.48
CA ALA A 137 -19.19 4.70 15.62
C ALA A 137 -17.92 3.83 15.72
N MET A 138 -16.79 4.28 15.15
CA MET A 138 -15.49 3.58 15.24
C MET A 138 -14.94 3.51 16.67
N PHE A 139 -15.42 4.38 17.57
CA PHE A 139 -15.03 4.40 18.98
C PHE A 139 -16.04 3.68 19.90
N THR A 140 -17.02 2.99 19.33
CA THR A 140 -18.00 2.20 20.09
C THR A 140 -17.59 0.72 20.16
N MET A 141 -17.95 0.02 21.24
CA MET A 141 -17.73 -1.43 21.31
C MET A 141 -18.73 -2.16 20.39
N PRO A 142 -18.32 -3.22 19.67
CA PRO A 142 -17.06 -3.96 19.77
C PRO A 142 -15.93 -3.48 18.83
N VAL A 143 -16.21 -2.59 17.88
CA VAL A 143 -15.24 -2.16 16.86
C VAL A 143 -14.06 -1.38 17.43
N LEU A 144 -14.23 -0.72 18.58
CA LEU A 144 -13.18 0.04 19.28
C LEU A 144 -11.90 -0.78 19.49
N ARG A 145 -12.00 -2.09 19.81
CA ARG A 145 -10.80 -2.94 20.01
C ARG A 145 -9.98 -3.09 18.73
N VAL A 146 -10.65 -3.24 17.59
CA VAL A 146 -10.01 -3.38 16.28
C VAL A 146 -9.43 -2.03 15.85
N THR A 147 -10.17 -0.94 16.06
CA THR A 147 -9.72 0.43 15.79
C THR A 147 -8.45 0.78 16.57
N LEU A 148 -8.45 0.54 17.89
CA LEU A 148 -7.29 0.81 18.74
C LEU A 148 -6.08 -0.05 18.37
N LEU A 149 -6.28 -1.31 18.01
CA LEU A 149 -5.21 -2.19 17.53
C LEU A 149 -4.60 -1.65 16.22
N GLY A 150 -5.44 -1.26 15.26
CA GLY A 150 -4.98 -0.64 14.01
C GLY A 150 -4.21 0.66 14.25
N MET A 151 -4.72 1.55 15.11
CA MET A 151 -4.05 2.79 15.50
C MET A 151 -2.69 2.52 16.15
N THR A 152 -2.63 1.56 17.06
CA THR A 152 -1.40 1.21 17.78
C THR A 152 -0.34 0.67 16.83
N VAL A 153 -0.72 -0.22 15.90
CA VAL A 153 0.18 -0.74 14.86
C VAL A 153 0.72 0.39 13.98
N GLN A 154 -0.14 1.33 13.56
CA GLN A 154 0.28 2.47 12.74
C GLN A 154 1.21 3.43 13.48
N ILE A 155 0.96 3.65 14.78
CA ILE A 155 1.83 4.46 15.64
C ILE A 155 3.21 3.81 15.74
N PHE A 156 3.28 2.50 16.02
CA PHE A 156 4.56 1.78 16.07
C PHE A 156 5.30 1.81 14.73
N GLN A 157 4.57 1.72 13.62
CA GLN A 157 5.17 1.85 12.29
C GLN A 157 5.86 3.22 12.13
N GLN A 158 5.22 4.31 12.51
CA GLN A 158 5.80 5.66 12.35
C GLN A 158 6.87 6.01 13.39
N ILE A 159 6.76 5.52 14.64
CA ILE A 159 7.77 5.73 15.69
C ILE A 159 9.13 5.16 15.28
N THR A 160 9.14 4.09 14.48
CA THR A 160 10.38 3.52 13.90
C THR A 160 11.16 4.57 13.10
N GLY A 161 10.52 5.65 12.66
CA GLY A 161 11.21 6.82 12.11
C GLY A 161 11.82 6.59 10.74
N THR A 162 11.39 5.57 10.00
CA THR A 162 11.92 5.20 8.68
C THR A 162 11.94 6.40 7.73
N ASN A 163 10.84 7.16 7.67
CA ASN A 163 10.75 8.37 6.85
C ASN A 163 11.79 9.42 7.26
N SER A 164 11.96 9.67 8.55
CA SER A 164 12.97 10.61 9.06
C SER A 164 14.39 10.17 8.72
N ILE A 165 14.70 8.87 8.84
CA ILE A 165 16.00 8.32 8.46
C ILE A 165 16.25 8.62 6.98
N LEU A 166 15.31 8.30 6.09
CA LEU A 166 15.47 8.50 4.65
C LEU A 166 15.74 9.97 4.28
N TYR A 167 15.00 10.93 4.85
CA TYR A 167 15.20 12.35 4.55
C TYR A 167 16.52 12.91 5.08
N TYR A 168 16.96 12.48 6.26
CA TYR A 168 18.15 13.01 6.91
C TYR A 168 19.41 12.18 6.68
N THR A 169 19.34 11.04 6.00
CA THR A 169 20.49 10.19 5.64
C THR A 169 21.66 10.98 5.04
N PRO A 170 21.47 11.81 3.98
CA PRO A 170 22.59 12.56 3.41
C PRO A 170 23.20 13.57 4.40
N SER A 171 22.37 14.29 5.16
CA SER A 171 22.84 15.25 6.17
C SER A 171 23.51 14.56 7.37
N LEU A 172 23.10 13.33 7.71
CA LEU A 172 23.72 12.53 8.76
C LEU A 172 25.13 12.08 8.35
N PHE A 173 25.31 11.65 7.10
CA PHE A 173 26.62 11.30 6.58
C PHE A 173 27.56 12.50 6.46
N GLU A 174 27.02 13.67 6.10
CA GLU A 174 27.77 14.93 6.09
C GLU A 174 28.30 15.29 7.49
N ARG A 175 27.41 15.23 8.51
CA ARG A 175 27.78 15.46 9.92
C ARG A 175 28.73 14.40 10.46
N GLY A 176 28.66 13.17 9.95
CA GLY A 176 29.53 12.04 10.30
C GLY A 176 30.96 12.13 9.74
N GLY A 177 31.27 13.14 8.91
CA GLY A 177 32.62 13.41 8.42
C GLY A 177 32.83 13.19 6.92
N ILE A 178 31.80 12.76 6.18
CA ILE A 178 31.87 12.67 4.71
C ILE A 178 31.56 14.05 4.12
N LYS A 179 32.61 14.84 3.88
CA LYS A 179 32.48 16.23 3.38
C LYS A 179 32.22 16.34 1.87
N ASP A 180 32.38 15.25 1.13
CA ASP A 180 32.15 15.23 -0.32
C ASP A 180 30.69 14.86 -0.64
N PRO A 181 29.92 15.76 -1.30
CA PRO A 181 28.51 15.53 -1.62
C PRO A 181 28.28 14.27 -2.47
N ARG A 182 29.24 13.92 -3.33
CA ARG A 182 29.15 12.73 -4.18
C ARG A 182 29.23 11.44 -3.36
N THR A 183 30.13 11.43 -2.36
CA THR A 183 30.29 10.30 -1.44
C THR A 183 29.07 10.15 -0.52
N ALA A 184 28.46 11.25 -0.07
CA ALA A 184 27.24 11.22 0.74
C ALA A 184 26.02 10.68 -0.05
N ASN A 185 25.87 11.08 -1.31
CA ASN A 185 24.81 10.56 -2.18
C ASN A 185 25.03 9.08 -2.55
N LEU A 186 26.28 8.65 -2.75
CA LEU A 186 26.61 7.24 -2.94
C LEU A 186 26.27 6.40 -1.70
N ALA A 187 26.57 6.89 -0.51
CA ALA A 187 26.22 6.25 0.75
C ALA A 187 24.70 6.12 0.93
N THR A 188 23.94 7.16 0.54
CA THR A 188 22.47 7.14 0.52
C THR A 188 21.93 6.06 -0.45
N GLY A 189 22.52 5.93 -1.64
CA GLY A 189 22.20 4.84 -2.57
C GLY A 189 22.47 3.45 -1.98
N GLY A 190 23.57 3.30 -1.22
CA GLY A 190 23.89 2.10 -0.46
C GLY A 190 22.86 1.75 0.62
N VAL A 191 22.35 2.76 1.34
CA VAL A 191 21.24 2.58 2.31
C VAL A 191 20.00 2.05 1.60
N GLY A 192 19.67 2.57 0.42
CA GLY A 192 18.57 2.04 -0.40
C GLY A 192 18.72 0.55 -0.75
N VAL A 193 19.95 0.10 -1.07
CA VAL A 193 20.23 -1.32 -1.33
C VAL A 193 20.03 -2.17 -0.08
N VAL A 194 20.53 -1.70 1.07
CA VAL A 194 20.34 -2.38 2.36
C VAL A 194 18.86 -2.49 2.69
N LEU A 195 18.10 -1.41 2.57
CA LEU A 195 16.66 -1.42 2.78
C LEU A 195 15.98 -2.42 1.86
N PHE A 196 16.28 -2.42 0.56
CA PHE A 196 15.70 -3.37 -0.38
C PHE A 196 15.98 -4.82 0.01
N VAL A 197 17.25 -5.17 0.30
CA VAL A 197 17.65 -6.53 0.68
C VAL A 197 17.01 -6.97 2.00
N PHE A 198 17.01 -6.11 3.01
CA PHE A 198 16.42 -6.44 4.31
C PHE A 198 14.89 -6.52 4.26
N SER A 199 14.22 -5.82 3.34
CA SER A 199 12.77 -5.91 3.14
C SER A 199 12.32 -7.29 2.67
N TRP A 200 13.19 -8.13 2.09
CA TRP A 200 12.87 -9.52 1.76
C TRP A 200 12.76 -10.43 2.99
N ILE A 201 13.52 -10.14 4.05
CA ILE A 201 13.57 -10.98 5.25
C ILE A 201 12.17 -11.11 5.90
N PRO A 202 11.45 -10.00 6.19
CA PRO A 202 10.10 -10.09 6.71
C PRO A 202 9.16 -10.86 5.79
N ILE A 203 9.25 -10.71 4.47
CA ILE A 203 8.31 -11.38 3.54
C ILE A 203 8.47 -12.90 3.62
N PHE A 204 9.70 -13.41 3.55
CA PHE A 204 9.95 -14.85 3.66
C PHE A 204 9.69 -15.41 5.06
N TYR A 205 9.96 -14.63 6.10
CA TYR A 205 9.68 -15.04 7.49
C TYR A 205 8.18 -15.01 7.82
N PHE A 206 7.46 -13.98 7.39
CA PHE A 206 6.02 -13.82 7.67
C PHE A 206 5.16 -14.82 6.89
N ASP A 207 5.54 -15.17 5.66
CA ASP A 207 4.84 -16.23 4.91
C ASP A 207 4.99 -17.61 5.58
N ARG A 208 6.11 -17.86 6.30
CA ARG A 208 6.32 -19.13 7.02
C ARG A 208 5.72 -19.18 8.42
N LEU A 209 5.63 -18.05 9.13
CA LEU A 209 5.27 -18.03 10.55
C LEU A 209 3.77 -17.95 10.85
N GLY A 210 2.93 -17.75 9.83
CA GLY A 210 1.47 -17.67 9.99
C GLY A 210 1.02 -16.42 10.74
N ARG A 211 0.07 -15.66 10.16
CA ARG A 211 -0.45 -14.40 10.72
C ARG A 211 -0.94 -14.48 12.18
N LYS A 212 -1.32 -15.67 12.67
CA LYS A 212 -1.89 -15.88 14.01
C LYS A 212 -0.84 -15.87 15.13
N THR A 213 0.41 -16.24 14.87
CA THR A 213 1.44 -16.39 15.90
C THR A 213 1.81 -15.07 16.57
N TRP A 214 1.76 -13.96 15.83
CA TRP A 214 2.13 -12.63 16.34
C TRP A 214 1.00 -11.88 17.06
N LEU A 215 -0.26 -12.10 16.67
CA LEU A 215 -1.40 -11.54 17.40
C LEU A 215 -1.70 -12.33 18.69
N GLN A 216 -1.32 -13.60 18.75
CA GLN A 216 -1.51 -14.48 19.91
C GLN A 216 -0.29 -14.51 20.86
N SER A 217 0.83 -13.88 20.50
CA SER A 217 1.94 -13.65 21.44
C SER A 217 1.68 -12.51 22.41
N ALA A 218 0.58 -11.76 22.26
CA ALA A 218 0.02 -10.96 23.34
C ALA A 218 -0.68 -11.93 24.30
N PRO A 219 -0.25 -12.02 25.59
CA PRO A 219 -0.86 -12.94 26.52
C PRO A 219 -2.35 -12.64 26.60
N SER A 220 -3.16 -13.68 26.37
CA SER A 220 -4.58 -13.67 26.66
C SER A 220 -4.75 -13.47 28.17
N ALA A 221 -4.96 -12.23 28.58
CA ALA A 221 -5.41 -11.83 29.91
C ALA A 221 -6.70 -11.02 29.74
#